data_AF-A0A3B3HZA5-F1
#
_entry.id   AF-A0A3B3HZA5-F1
#
_cell.length_a   1.000
_cell.length_b   1.000
_cell.length_c   1.000
_cell.angle_alpha   90.00
_cell.angle_beta   90.00
_cell.angle_gamma   90.00
#
_symmetry.space_group_name_H-M   'P 1'
#
loop_
_entity.id
_entity.type
_entity.pdbx_description
1 polymer ?
#
loop_
_entity_poly.entity_id
_entity_poly.type
_entity_poly.pdbx_seq_one_letter_code
_entity_poly.pdbx_strand_id
1 'polypeptide(L)'
;MHIYIDGYRLPQVSSWVVYAGIVTRSSAKMVQHTGHAVEKIIYNKNYNHRTHDSDIALIKLRTPLNFTDTIRPICLPQYKYDLPGGTQCWISGWGYTKPDDVQSPDTLKEAPVPLISTKKCNSSCMYNGEITPRMLCAGYTEGKVDAYSIIDK
;
A
#
# COMPACT_ATOMS: atom_id res chain seq x y z
N MET A 1 7.93 1.18 5.03
CA MET A 1 9.36 1.26 5.44
C MET A 1 10.26 1.14 4.23
N HIS A 2 10.11 0.11 3.38
CA HIS A 2 10.92 -0.06 2.17
C HIS A 2 10.84 1.13 1.19
N ILE A 3 9.68 1.80 1.06
CA ILE A 3 9.49 3.02 0.24
C ILE A 3 10.41 4.17 0.69
N TYR A 4 10.79 4.21 1.96
CA TYR A 4 11.56 5.31 2.53
C TYR A 4 13.05 4.97 2.68
N ILE A 5 13.50 3.75 2.42
CA ILE A 5 14.90 3.39 2.67
C ILE A 5 15.53 3.07 1.31
N ASP A 6 16.24 4.06 0.77
CA ASP A 6 17.11 3.87 -0.39
C ASP A 6 18.54 3.61 0.11
N GLY A 7 19.10 2.45 -0.23
CA GLY A 7 20.50 2.12 0.07
C GLY A 7 20.94 2.32 1.53
N TYR A 8 20.06 2.02 2.50
CA TYR A 8 20.29 2.20 3.96
C TYR A 8 20.34 3.66 4.45
N ARG A 9 19.99 4.66 3.63
CA ARG A 9 19.95 6.07 4.04
C ARG A 9 18.52 6.51 4.36
N LEU A 10 18.34 7.16 5.50
CA LEU A 10 17.07 7.81 5.83
C LEU A 10 16.92 9.09 4.99
N PRO A 11 15.81 9.25 4.25
CA PRO A 11 15.60 10.38 3.38
C PRO A 11 15.31 11.62 4.22
N GLN A 12 15.70 12.78 3.70
CA GLN A 12 15.45 14.06 4.35
C GLN A 12 13.95 14.34 4.36
N VAL A 13 13.37 14.63 5.53
CA VAL A 13 11.94 14.89 5.66
C VAL A 13 11.48 16.02 4.71
N SER A 14 12.33 17.01 4.48
CA SER A 14 12.05 18.15 3.61
C SER A 14 11.86 17.79 2.13
N SER A 15 12.26 16.60 1.69
CA SER A 15 12.06 16.16 0.30
C SER A 15 10.69 15.49 0.06
N TRP A 16 9.86 15.34 1.09
CA TRP A 16 8.59 14.63 0.99
C TRP A 16 7.39 15.58 0.98
N VAL A 17 6.49 15.30 0.04
CA VAL A 17 5.18 15.95 -0.09
C VAL A 17 4.13 14.86 -0.21
N VAL A 18 3.02 15.02 0.51
CA VAL A 18 1.87 14.12 0.44
C VAL A 18 0.74 14.81 -0.30
N TYR A 19 0.08 14.09 -1.19
CA TYR A 19 -1.15 14.53 -1.83
C TYR A 19 -2.32 13.67 -1.36
N ALA A 20 -3.50 14.26 -1.21
CA ALA A 20 -4.70 13.59 -0.76
C ALA A 20 -5.92 14.00 -1.61
N GLY A 21 -6.93 13.13 -1.67
CA GLY A 21 -8.18 13.39 -2.39
C GLY A 21 -8.10 13.27 -3.91
N ILE A 22 -7.03 12.66 -4.43
CA ILE A 22 -6.80 12.50 -5.86
C ILE A 22 -7.43 11.19 -6.35
N VAL A 23 -8.17 11.27 -7.45
CA VAL A 23 -8.64 10.11 -8.21
C VAL A 23 -7.94 10.04 -9.58
N THR A 24 -7.70 11.17 -10.24
CA THR A 24 -7.02 11.23 -11.53
C THR A 24 -5.72 12.02 -11.42
N ARG A 25 -4.61 11.40 -11.83
CA ARG A 25 -3.23 11.92 -11.73
C ARG A 25 -2.75 12.64 -12.99
N SER A 26 -3.66 12.98 -13.90
CA SER A 26 -3.30 13.77 -15.09
C SER A 26 -2.73 15.13 -14.67
N SER A 27 -1.73 15.61 -15.39
CA SER A 27 -1.01 16.86 -15.07
C SER A 27 -1.96 18.04 -14.87
N ALA A 28 -3.00 18.16 -15.70
CA ALA A 28 -4.03 19.19 -15.57
C ALA A 28 -4.84 19.12 -14.26
N LYS A 29 -5.10 17.91 -13.73
CA LYS A 29 -5.83 17.70 -12.47
C LYS A 29 -4.93 17.82 -11.25
N MET A 30 -3.65 17.48 -11.37
CA MET A 30 -2.67 17.63 -10.28
C MET A 30 -2.46 19.09 -9.87
N VAL A 31 -2.53 20.04 -10.82
CA VAL A 31 -2.41 21.49 -10.54
C VAL A 31 -3.50 21.99 -9.58
N GLN A 32 -4.65 21.31 -9.52
CA GLN A 32 -5.75 21.68 -8.63
C GLN A 32 -5.55 21.17 -7.19
N HIS A 33 -4.59 20.28 -6.95
CA HIS A 33 -4.36 19.68 -5.64
C HIS A 33 -3.17 20.35 -4.94
N THR A 34 -3.37 20.67 -3.67
CA THR A 34 -2.30 21.22 -2.83
C THR A 34 -1.45 20.09 -2.26
N GLY A 35 -0.13 20.19 -2.43
CA GLY A 35 0.81 19.28 -1.77
C GLY A 35 0.98 19.64 -0.30
N HIS A 36 0.99 18.63 0.58
CA HIS A 36 1.13 18.78 2.01
C HIS A 36 2.55 18.43 2.47
N ALA A 37 3.23 19.39 3.10
CA ALA A 37 4.58 19.19 3.61
C ALA A 37 4.60 18.20 4.78
N VAL A 38 5.63 17.34 4.80
CA VAL A 38 5.85 16.40 5.90
C VAL A 38 6.62 17.10 7.04
N GLU A 39 6.16 16.87 8.27
CA GLU A 39 6.86 17.32 9.49
C GLU A 39 7.82 16.24 10.02
N LYS A 40 7.37 14.97 9.99
CA LYS A 40 8.14 13.86 10.55
C LYS A 40 7.77 12.55 9.88
N ILE A 41 8.76 11.70 9.67
CA ILE A 41 8.59 10.29 9.32
C ILE A 41 8.95 9.47 10.56
N ILE A 42 8.04 8.61 11.01
CA ILE A 42 8.20 7.77 12.19
C ILE A 42 8.34 6.33 11.72
N TYR A 43 9.56 5.82 11.86
CA TYR A 43 9.91 4.47 11.43
C TYR A 43 9.64 3.43 12.51
N ASN A 44 9.19 2.25 12.10
CA ASN A 44 9.11 1.12 13.02
C ASN A 44 10.53 0.60 13.33
N LYS A 45 10.92 0.66 14.60
CA LYS A 45 12.25 0.21 15.07
C LYS A 45 12.47 -1.30 14.89
N ASN A 46 11.40 -2.07 14.79
CA ASN A 46 11.46 -3.53 14.62
C ASN A 46 11.53 -3.95 13.14
N TYR A 47 11.58 -3.00 12.20
CA TYR A 47 11.68 -3.34 10.78
C TYR A 47 12.94 -4.15 10.48
N ASN A 48 12.76 -5.28 9.79
CA ASN A 48 13.85 -6.12 9.34
C ASN A 48 13.92 -6.10 7.81
N HIS A 49 14.96 -5.45 7.27
CA HIS A 49 15.15 -5.29 5.82
C HIS A 49 15.34 -6.60 5.05
N ARG A 50 15.79 -7.68 5.71
CA ARG A 50 16.03 -8.98 5.05
C ARG A 50 14.76 -9.79 4.89
N THR A 51 13.87 -9.70 5.88
CA THR A 51 12.62 -10.49 5.93
C THR A 51 11.41 -9.66 5.57
N HIS A 52 11.57 -8.34 5.39
CA HIS A 52 10.48 -7.36 5.27
C HIS A 52 9.50 -7.37 6.46
N ASP A 53 9.88 -7.97 7.59
CA ASP A 53 9.03 -7.99 8.76
C ASP A 53 8.89 -6.59 9.38
N SER A 54 7.69 -6.30 9.89
CA SER A 54 7.36 -5.01 10.50
C SER A 54 7.54 -3.81 9.55
N ASP A 55 7.28 -4.02 8.25
CA ASP A 55 7.33 -3.00 7.20
C ASP A 55 6.19 -1.99 7.28
N ILE A 56 6.27 -1.11 8.28
CA ILE A 56 5.31 -0.02 8.50
C ILE A 56 6.04 1.24 8.95
N ALA A 57 5.55 2.40 8.51
CA ALA A 57 6.01 3.70 8.96
C ALA A 57 4.83 4.67 8.98
N LEU A 58 4.91 5.72 9.80
CA LEU A 58 3.91 6.78 9.85
C LEU A 58 4.49 8.09 9.32
N ILE A 59 3.68 8.84 8.59
CA ILE A 59 3.98 10.22 8.19
C ILE A 59 3.12 11.16 9.02
N LYS A 60 3.77 12.13 9.68
CA LYS A 60 3.10 13.27 10.29
C LYS A 60 3.19 14.47 9.34
N LEU A 61 2.05 14.99 8.92
CA LEU A 61 1.97 16.22 8.12
C LEU A 61 2.21 17.45 9.01
N ARG A 62 2.82 18.48 8.43
CA ARG A 62 3.03 19.78 9.11
C ARG A 62 1.72 20.49 9.43
N THR A 63 0.74 20.37 8.54
CA THR A 63 -0.60 20.90 8.71
C THR A 63 -1.60 19.75 8.58
N PRO A 64 -2.56 19.61 9.50
CA PRO A 64 -3.62 18.61 9.38
C PRO A 64 -4.41 18.75 8.08
N LEU A 65 -4.91 17.63 7.56
CA LEU A 65 -5.84 17.63 6.43
C LEU A 65 -7.23 18.07 6.90
N ASN A 66 -7.90 18.88 6.08
CA ASN A 66 -9.33 19.11 6.23
C ASN A 66 -10.09 17.99 5.55
N PHE A 67 -11.03 17.36 6.26
CA PHE A 67 -11.85 16.30 5.69
C PHE A 67 -12.90 16.87 4.74
N THR A 68 -13.10 16.16 3.65
CA THR A 68 -14.02 16.50 2.56
C THR A 68 -14.69 15.22 2.06
N ASP A 69 -15.46 15.33 0.97
CA ASP A 69 -16.01 14.16 0.31
C ASP A 69 -14.95 13.27 -0.34
N THR A 70 -13.79 13.81 -0.68
CA THR A 70 -12.67 13.05 -1.28
C THR A 70 -11.53 12.76 -0.32
N ILE A 71 -11.49 13.42 0.85
CA ILE A 71 -10.45 13.22 1.87
C ILE A 71 -11.10 12.72 3.15
N ARG A 72 -10.93 11.42 3.44
CA ARG A 72 -11.44 10.77 4.66
C ARG A 72 -10.41 9.78 5.22
N PRO A 73 -10.35 9.61 6.55
CA PRO A 73 -9.48 8.61 7.16
C PRO A 73 -10.01 7.19 6.96
N ILE A 74 -9.11 6.21 6.99
CA ILE A 74 -9.45 4.78 7.08
C ILE A 74 -9.52 4.36 8.56
N CYS A 75 -10.39 3.41 8.89
CA CYS A 75 -10.43 2.80 10.21
C CYS A 75 -9.23 1.87 10.42
N LEU A 76 -8.68 1.84 11.62
CA LEU A 76 -7.70 0.82 12.03
C LEU A 76 -8.42 -0.39 12.63
N PRO A 77 -7.98 -1.63 12.33
CA PRO A 77 -8.55 -2.81 12.96
C PRO A 77 -8.22 -2.82 14.46
N GLN A 78 -9.03 -3.54 15.23
CA GLN A 78 -8.75 -3.78 16.64
C GLN A 78 -7.45 -4.58 16.81
N TYR A 79 -6.81 -4.42 17.97
CA TYR A 79 -5.62 -5.21 18.29
C TYR A 79 -5.96 -6.71 18.26
N LYS A 80 -5.16 -7.49 17.53
CA LYS A 80 -5.38 -8.94 17.28
C LYS A 80 -6.72 -9.27 16.61
N TYR A 81 -7.25 -8.37 15.80
CA TYR A 81 -8.38 -8.70 14.94
C TYR A 81 -8.00 -9.84 13.98
N ASP A 82 -8.79 -10.91 13.99
CA ASP A 82 -8.56 -12.07 13.12
C ASP A 82 -9.21 -11.85 11.76
N LEU A 83 -8.46 -12.12 10.70
CA LEU A 83 -8.89 -11.96 9.31
C LEU A 83 -8.82 -13.33 8.63
N PRO A 84 -9.93 -14.08 8.61
CA PRO A 84 -9.91 -15.45 8.11
C PRO A 84 -9.60 -15.48 6.61
N GLY A 85 -8.90 -16.54 6.19
CA GLY A 85 -8.68 -16.81 4.77
C GLY A 85 -10.01 -16.92 4.01
N GLY A 86 -10.06 -16.37 2.81
CA GLY A 86 -11.27 -16.24 1.99
C GLY A 86 -12.04 -14.94 2.22
N THR A 87 -11.70 -14.13 3.24
CA THR A 87 -12.28 -12.80 3.41
C THR A 87 -12.00 -11.95 2.19
N GLN A 88 -13.04 -11.34 1.60
CA GLN A 88 -12.87 -10.46 0.46
C GLN A 88 -12.39 -9.08 0.92
N CYS A 89 -11.27 -8.64 0.36
CA CYS A 89 -10.66 -7.33 0.58
C CYS A 89 -10.60 -6.55 -0.73
N TRP A 90 -10.23 -5.27 -0.64
CA TRP A 90 -10.04 -4.40 -1.79
C TRP A 90 -8.62 -3.86 -1.80
N ILE A 91 -8.02 -3.82 -2.98
CA ILE A 91 -6.79 -3.09 -3.25
C ILE A 91 -7.10 -1.94 -4.20
N SER A 92 -6.39 -0.83 -4.06
CA SER A 92 -6.52 0.31 -4.96
C SER A 92 -5.17 0.96 -5.24
N GLY A 93 -5.03 1.54 -6.43
CA GLY A 93 -3.80 2.20 -6.83
C GLY A 93 -3.77 2.66 -8.29
N TRP A 94 -2.71 3.37 -8.63
CA TRP A 94 -2.34 3.75 -10.00
C TRP A 94 -1.13 2.94 -10.46
N GLY A 95 -1.02 1.68 -10.03
CA GLY A 95 0.01 0.77 -10.52
C GLY A 95 -0.30 0.31 -11.94
N TYR A 96 0.66 -0.33 -12.60
CA TYR A 96 0.41 -1.00 -13.87
C TYR A 96 -0.78 -1.97 -13.74
N THR A 97 -1.59 -2.09 -14.79
CA THR A 97 -2.76 -2.98 -14.78
C THR A 97 -2.44 -4.34 -15.41
N LYS A 98 -1.44 -4.37 -16.28
CA LYS A 98 -0.92 -5.56 -16.95
C LYS A 98 0.61 -5.57 -16.94
N PRO A 99 1.24 -6.75 -16.98
CA PRO A 99 2.70 -6.87 -17.00
C PRO A 99 3.38 -6.12 -18.15
N ASP A 100 2.71 -6.04 -19.31
CA ASP A 100 3.25 -5.43 -20.53
C ASP A 100 2.83 -3.95 -20.70
N ASP A 101 2.14 -3.37 -19.72
CA ASP A 101 1.72 -1.97 -19.81
C ASP A 101 2.95 -1.04 -19.78
N VAL A 102 3.03 -0.14 -20.76
CA VAL A 102 4.10 0.86 -20.85
C VAL A 102 3.83 2.06 -19.93
N GLN A 103 2.56 2.29 -19.58
CA GLN A 103 2.13 3.40 -18.74
C GLN A 103 1.08 2.96 -17.73
N SER A 104 1.20 3.45 -16.49
CA SER A 104 0.18 3.25 -15.46
C SER A 104 -1.06 4.13 -15.72
N PRO A 105 -2.27 3.71 -15.31
CA PRO A 105 -3.49 4.47 -15.55
C PRO A 105 -3.45 5.81 -14.82
N ASP A 106 -3.99 6.84 -15.47
CA ASP A 106 -4.15 8.16 -14.83
C ASP A 106 -5.23 8.15 -13.76
N THR A 107 -6.27 7.34 -13.92
CA THR A 107 -7.39 7.23 -12.98
C THR A 107 -7.17 6.06 -12.03
N LEU A 108 -7.48 6.28 -10.75
CA LEU A 108 -7.35 5.29 -9.68
C LEU A 108 -8.16 4.06 -10.04
N LYS A 109 -7.54 2.89 -9.89
CA LYS A 109 -8.19 1.60 -10.06
C LYS A 109 -8.37 0.92 -8.72
N GLU A 110 -9.35 0.03 -8.64
CA GLU A 110 -9.58 -0.83 -7.50
C GLU A 110 -9.97 -2.22 -7.97
N ALA A 111 -9.64 -3.23 -7.18
CA ALA A 111 -10.11 -4.58 -7.42
C ALA A 111 -10.31 -5.36 -6.12
N PRO A 112 -11.27 -6.29 -6.11
CA PRO A 112 -11.45 -7.20 -4.99
C PRO A 112 -10.41 -8.32 -5.04
N VAL A 113 -9.86 -8.68 -3.88
CA VAL A 113 -8.92 -9.78 -3.71
C VAL A 113 -9.27 -10.59 -2.46
N PRO A 114 -9.26 -11.93 -2.51
CA PRO A 114 -9.50 -12.74 -1.33
C PRO A 114 -8.22 -12.83 -0.50
N LEU A 115 -8.37 -12.83 0.83
CA LEU A 115 -7.28 -13.20 1.72
C LEU A 115 -6.92 -14.67 1.55
N ILE A 116 -5.62 -14.95 1.53
CA ILE A 116 -5.06 -16.29 1.56
C ILE A 116 -4.60 -16.55 3.00
N SER A 117 -5.06 -17.65 3.59
CA SER A 117 -4.67 -17.99 4.96
C SER A 117 -3.14 -18.10 5.07
N THR A 118 -2.57 -17.64 6.19
CA THR A 118 -1.12 -17.70 6.43
C THR A 118 -0.58 -19.12 6.28
N LYS A 119 -1.34 -20.14 6.71
CA LYS A 119 -0.99 -21.55 6.53
C LYS A 119 -0.83 -21.93 5.05
N LYS A 120 -1.75 -21.48 4.18
CA LYS A 120 -1.66 -21.74 2.74
C LYS A 120 -0.53 -20.94 2.10
N CYS A 121 -0.38 -19.68 2.49
CA CYS A 121 0.65 -18.80 1.94
C CYS A 121 2.07 -19.26 2.31
N ASN A 122 2.26 -19.83 3.51
CA ASN A 122 3.53 -20.41 3.97
C ASN A 122 3.75 -21.88 3.58
N SER A 123 2.92 -22.44 2.70
CA SER A 123 3.19 -23.77 2.17
C SER A 123 4.50 -23.79 1.37
N SER A 124 5.07 -24.98 1.20
CA SER A 124 6.27 -25.18 0.40
C SER A 124 6.11 -24.82 -1.08
N CYS A 125 4.88 -24.76 -1.60
CA CYS A 125 4.59 -24.39 -2.98
C CYS A 125 4.37 -22.88 -3.20
N MET A 126 4.47 -22.06 -2.15
CA MET A 126 4.35 -20.61 -2.21
C MET A 126 5.58 -19.95 -1.58
N TYR A 127 5.47 -19.41 -0.37
CA TYR A 127 6.55 -18.67 0.29
C TYR A 127 7.44 -19.52 1.21
N ASN A 128 7.20 -20.84 1.30
CA ASN A 128 8.06 -21.79 2.02
C ASN A 128 8.47 -21.34 3.45
N GLY A 129 7.53 -20.74 4.18
CA GLY A 129 7.74 -20.30 5.56
C GLY A 129 8.27 -18.87 5.74
N GLU A 130 8.45 -18.10 4.67
CA GLU A 130 8.97 -16.73 4.74
C GLU A 130 7.95 -15.70 5.28
N ILE A 131 6.65 -15.97 5.21
CA ILE A 131 5.61 -15.04 5.69
C ILE A 131 5.53 -15.09 7.21
N THR A 132 5.69 -13.94 7.86
CA THR A 132 5.59 -13.85 9.33
C THR A 132 4.13 -13.68 9.79
N PRO A 133 3.81 -13.91 11.09
CA PRO A 133 2.50 -13.57 11.65
C PRO A 133 2.11 -12.08 11.58
N ARG A 134 3.01 -11.18 11.15
CA ARG A 134 2.77 -9.74 11.00
C ARG A 134 2.47 -9.36 9.54
N MET A 135 2.34 -10.34 8.67
CA MET A 135 2.09 -10.19 7.24
C MET A 135 0.76 -10.85 6.84
N LEU A 136 0.16 -10.32 5.78
CA LEU A 136 -1.05 -10.87 5.17
C LEU A 136 -0.78 -11.21 3.71
N CYS A 137 -1.52 -12.19 3.22
CA CYS A 137 -1.42 -12.69 1.86
C CYS A 137 -2.79 -12.54 1.22
N ALA A 138 -2.86 -12.01 0.01
CA ALA A 138 -4.11 -11.76 -0.68
C ALA A 138 -3.89 -11.90 -2.19
N GLY A 139 -4.92 -12.30 -2.91
CA GLY A 139 -4.89 -12.46 -4.36
C GLY A 139 -5.43 -13.80 -4.82
N TYR A 140 -5.44 -13.98 -6.14
CA TYR A 140 -5.91 -15.21 -6.77
C TYR A 140 -4.72 -16.08 -7.13
N THR A 141 -4.69 -17.33 -6.67
CA THR A 141 -3.58 -18.27 -6.93
C THR A 141 -3.34 -18.60 -8.40
N GLU A 142 -4.24 -18.16 -9.28
CA GLU A 142 -4.17 -18.31 -10.73
C GLU A 142 -3.56 -17.07 -11.42
N GLY A 143 -3.06 -16.08 -10.67
CA GLY A 143 -2.37 -14.89 -11.22
C GLY A 143 -3.31 -13.90 -11.93
N LYS A 144 -4.55 -13.80 -11.46
CA LYS A 144 -5.59 -12.98 -12.13
C LYS A 144 -5.62 -11.53 -11.66
N VAL A 145 -5.50 -11.26 -10.36
CA VAL A 145 -5.52 -9.89 -9.82
C VAL A 145 -4.56 -9.88 -8.64
N ASP A 146 -3.49 -9.10 -8.76
CA ASP A 146 -2.46 -8.94 -7.75
C ASP A 146 -2.16 -7.44 -7.54
N ALA A 147 -1.34 -7.10 -6.54
CA ALA A 147 -0.96 -5.71 -6.25
C ALA A 147 -0.31 -4.97 -7.44
N TYR A 148 0.19 -5.72 -8.42
CA TYR A 148 0.80 -5.24 -9.67
C TYR A 148 -0.12 -5.34 -10.90
N SER A 149 -1.32 -5.89 -10.77
CA SER A 149 -2.25 -6.13 -11.87
C SER A 149 -3.69 -5.98 -11.39
N ILE A 150 -4.19 -4.75 -11.45
CA ILE A 150 -5.63 -4.51 -11.34
C ILE A 150 -6.24 -4.77 -12.72
N ILE A 151 -6.76 -5.98 -12.93
CA ILE A 151 -7.46 -6.33 -14.17
C ILE A 151 -8.90 -5.82 -14.08
N ASP A 152 -9.20 -4.78 -14.87
CA ASP A 152 -10.59 -4.42 -15.17
C ASP A 152 -11.24 -5.55 -15.98
N LYS A 153 -12.43 -5.98 -15.54
CA LYS A 153 -13.31 -6.85 -16.34
C LYS A 153 -13.96 -6.08 -17.48
#